data_AF-A0A7U9SWD1-F1
#
_entry.id   AF-A0A7U9SWD1-F1
#
_cell.length_a   1.000
_cell.length_b   1.000
_cell.length_c   1.000
_cell.angle_alpha   90.00
_cell.angle_beta   90.00
_cell.angle_gamma   90.00
#
_symmetry.space_group_name_H-M   'P 1'
#
loop_
_entity.id
_entity.type
_entity.pdbx_description
1 polymer ?
#
loop_
_entity_poly.entity_id
_entity_poly.type
_entity_poly.pdbx_seq_one_letter_code
_entity_poly.pdbx_strand_id
1 'polypeptide(L)'
;MRVRRGNYANLDQMLLDLQANIQYPASQKLRGLLVKAFAEVITEESKEPGVKLNRLLNKAVYLLCWIKRYLGQLFQNWKLPDVGCFIYMGGCRDGNEALFMRYLARIPVDVLILCPNLNTRCCLKDSLLYEINHQTSMVLDKFPEQDGRLRIGTSAYHAERELDTLLYQDSGMFRDQQFARADTIMLQTMDREIKILWNNELRFRPNFSTVDGIVNLPVIFAKMSGVKDRDVDNYWISIKQLITPETLVVNGAPFLTAAMPNPVKMYATEFFKNGKLRKNKIKSHPGYQYSFLREEMQEHILNKLEMLIEQKLIKGTFENGMEYTIVSVALNLPKEAVRLLQQFDFTKKNPKLIYIMTTETLMSIEDAVYTAFLNLLGFDVLFFVPTGYNIENHFNKKLLEEHQIGEYVYDLEVPNWDAVPVTARRSWRDIIFKRG
;
A
#
# COMPACT_ATOMS: atom_id res chain seq x y z
N MET A 1 34.09 -7.51 -21.10
CA MET A 1 34.92 -8.69 -20.75
C MET A 1 35.00 -9.57 -21.99
N ARG A 2 36.20 -9.93 -22.50
CA ARG A 2 36.37 -10.60 -23.81
C ARG A 2 36.77 -12.07 -23.60
N VAL A 3 35.94 -13.00 -24.07
CA VAL A 3 36.24 -14.44 -24.16
C VAL A 3 36.63 -14.74 -25.61
N ARG A 4 37.76 -15.42 -25.82
CA ARG A 4 38.21 -15.86 -27.14
C ARG A 4 37.38 -17.08 -27.55
N ARG A 5 36.76 -17.02 -28.74
CA ARG A 5 36.02 -18.12 -29.34
C ARG A 5 36.19 -18.13 -30.87
N GLY A 6 36.20 -19.30 -31.47
CA GLY A 6 36.16 -19.52 -32.91
C GLY A 6 34.87 -20.17 -33.40
N ASN A 7 34.92 -20.68 -34.64
CA ASN A 7 33.93 -21.59 -35.19
C ASN A 7 34.44 -23.02 -35.02
N TYR A 8 33.60 -23.91 -34.50
CA TYR A 8 34.00 -25.28 -34.15
C TYR A 8 33.18 -26.31 -34.91
N ALA A 9 33.84 -27.36 -35.37
CA ALA A 9 33.19 -28.47 -36.07
C ALA A 9 32.62 -29.52 -35.10
N ASN A 10 33.24 -29.69 -33.93
CA ASN A 10 32.85 -30.68 -32.93
C ASN A 10 33.14 -30.21 -31.49
N LEU A 11 32.67 -30.99 -30.52
CA LEU A 11 32.79 -30.70 -29.08
C LEU A 11 34.25 -30.63 -28.63
N ASP A 12 35.09 -31.58 -29.05
CA ASP A 12 36.47 -31.68 -28.60
C ASP A 12 37.30 -30.47 -29.03
N GLN A 13 37.14 -30.04 -30.29
CA GLN A 13 37.77 -28.82 -30.81
C GLN A 13 37.31 -27.58 -30.05
N MET A 14 36.01 -27.49 -29.72
CA MET A 14 35.46 -26.39 -28.95
C MET A 14 36.04 -26.34 -27.53
N LEU A 15 36.08 -27.48 -26.83
CA LEU A 15 36.61 -27.55 -25.47
C LEU A 15 38.09 -27.19 -25.43
N LEU A 16 38.91 -27.75 -26.33
CA LEU A 16 40.34 -27.48 -26.39
C LEU A 16 40.66 -25.99 -26.57
N ASP A 17 39.97 -25.30 -27.48
CA ASP A 17 40.19 -23.86 -27.70
C ASP A 17 39.66 -23.02 -26.53
N LEU A 18 38.47 -23.36 -25.99
CA LEU A 18 37.85 -22.58 -24.93
C LEU A 18 38.61 -22.67 -23.59
N GLN A 19 39.22 -23.81 -23.27
CA GLN A 19 40.03 -24.00 -22.06
C GLN A 19 41.20 -23.00 -21.97
N ALA A 20 41.71 -22.50 -23.11
CA ALA A 20 42.74 -21.46 -23.13
C ALA A 20 42.30 -20.13 -22.49
N ASN A 21 40.99 -19.92 -22.30
CA ASN A 21 40.46 -18.75 -21.59
C ASN A 21 40.59 -18.86 -20.06
N ILE A 22 40.83 -20.05 -19.52
CA ILE A 22 40.99 -20.29 -18.07
C ILE A 22 42.48 -20.15 -17.74
N GLN A 23 42.84 -18.95 -17.26
CA GLN A 23 44.20 -18.61 -16.89
C GLN A 23 44.29 -18.39 -15.38
N TYR A 24 45.22 -19.10 -14.75
CA TYR A 24 45.57 -18.87 -13.35
C TYR A 24 47.08 -18.99 -13.14
N PRO A 25 47.85 -17.91 -13.43
CA PRO A 25 49.32 -17.97 -13.41
C PRO A 25 49.91 -18.33 -12.04
N ALA A 26 49.22 -17.98 -10.95
CA ALA A 26 49.67 -18.21 -9.59
C ALA A 26 49.75 -19.70 -9.21
N SER A 27 49.04 -20.59 -9.90
CA SER A 27 49.09 -22.03 -9.64
C SER A 27 48.66 -22.87 -10.85
N GLN A 28 49.61 -23.59 -11.46
CA GLN A 28 49.30 -24.53 -12.55
C GLN A 28 48.45 -25.71 -12.09
N LYS A 29 48.59 -26.14 -10.82
CA LYS A 29 47.75 -27.20 -10.25
C LYS A 29 46.29 -26.76 -10.16
N LEU A 30 46.03 -25.56 -9.63
CA LEU A 30 44.68 -25.03 -9.55
C LEU A 30 44.11 -24.79 -10.95
N ARG A 31 44.90 -24.26 -11.88
CA ARG A 31 44.51 -24.16 -13.30
C ARG A 31 44.07 -25.50 -13.88
N GLY A 32 44.81 -26.58 -13.60
CA GLY A 32 44.46 -27.94 -14.03
C GLY A 32 43.10 -28.38 -13.53
N LEU A 33 42.78 -28.14 -12.26
CA LEU A 33 41.47 -28.44 -11.67
C LEU A 33 40.34 -27.63 -12.32
N LEU A 34 40.56 -26.33 -12.49
CA LEU A 34 39.59 -25.41 -13.10
C LEU A 34 39.27 -25.79 -14.54
N VAL A 35 40.29 -26.19 -15.32
CA VAL A 35 40.16 -26.63 -16.71
C VAL A 35 39.44 -27.98 -16.80
N LYS A 36 39.81 -28.92 -15.92
CA LYS A 36 39.17 -30.24 -15.84
C LYS A 36 37.68 -30.12 -15.52
N ALA A 37 37.32 -29.38 -14.48
CA ALA A 37 35.93 -29.16 -14.09
C ALA A 37 35.10 -28.49 -15.21
N PHE A 38 35.71 -27.55 -15.95
CA PHE A 38 35.05 -26.90 -17.08
C PHE A 38 34.73 -27.91 -18.20
N ALA A 39 35.71 -28.75 -18.55
CA ALA A 39 35.51 -29.78 -19.56
C ALA A 39 34.41 -30.78 -19.15
N GLU A 40 34.47 -31.27 -17.91
CA GLU A 40 33.51 -32.24 -17.37
C GLU A 40 32.07 -31.72 -17.44
N VAL A 41 31.82 -30.51 -16.93
CA VAL A 41 30.46 -29.94 -16.88
C VAL A 41 29.90 -29.67 -18.27
N ILE A 42 30.71 -29.15 -19.21
CA ILE A 42 30.25 -28.91 -20.58
C ILE A 42 30.04 -30.22 -21.35
N THR A 43 30.85 -31.24 -21.10
CA THR A 43 30.64 -32.57 -21.67
C THR A 43 29.36 -33.20 -21.11
N GLU A 44 29.06 -33.06 -19.83
CA GLU A 44 27.78 -33.50 -19.26
C GLU A 44 26.58 -32.79 -19.91
N GLU A 45 26.65 -31.47 -20.09
CA GLU A 45 25.61 -30.68 -20.79
C GLU A 45 25.38 -31.12 -22.23
N SER A 46 26.43 -31.59 -22.91
CA SER A 46 26.32 -32.07 -24.30
C SER A 46 25.48 -33.34 -24.45
N LYS A 47 25.30 -34.10 -23.35
CA LYS A 47 24.52 -35.34 -23.32
C LYS A 47 23.01 -35.09 -23.19
N GLU A 48 22.58 -33.86 -22.92
CA GLU A 48 21.15 -33.52 -22.87
C GLU A 48 20.51 -33.68 -24.27
N PRO A 49 19.33 -34.33 -24.37
CA PRO A 49 18.67 -34.57 -25.64
C PRO A 49 18.39 -33.26 -26.41
N GLY A 50 18.82 -33.19 -27.67
CA GLY A 50 18.50 -32.07 -28.56
C GLY A 50 19.37 -30.81 -28.41
N VAL A 51 20.47 -30.85 -27.64
CA VAL A 51 21.41 -29.73 -27.54
C VAL A 51 22.26 -29.60 -28.80
N LYS A 52 22.14 -28.45 -29.49
CA LYS A 52 23.00 -28.10 -30.64
C LYS A 52 24.34 -27.52 -30.17
N LEU A 53 25.42 -27.75 -30.94
CA LEU A 53 26.77 -27.25 -30.66
C LEU A 53 26.82 -25.72 -30.41
N ASN A 54 26.08 -24.94 -31.20
CA ASN A 54 26.01 -23.47 -31.01
C ASN A 54 25.38 -23.05 -29.67
N ARG A 55 24.39 -23.81 -29.18
CA ARG A 55 23.76 -23.54 -27.88
C ARG A 55 24.71 -23.90 -26.74
N LEU A 56 25.44 -25.01 -26.89
CA LEU A 56 26.47 -25.43 -25.96
C LEU A 56 27.63 -24.43 -25.90
N LEU A 57 28.07 -23.92 -27.05
CA LEU A 57 29.06 -22.85 -27.14
C LEU A 57 28.62 -21.60 -26.35
N ASN A 58 27.36 -21.19 -26.47
CA ASN A 58 26.85 -20.05 -25.71
C ASN A 58 26.87 -20.32 -24.20
N LYS A 59 26.40 -21.49 -23.74
CA LYS A 59 26.50 -21.91 -22.33
C LYS A 59 27.94 -21.90 -21.83
N ALA A 60 28.88 -22.44 -22.61
CA ALA A 60 30.30 -22.47 -22.29
C ALA A 60 30.92 -21.07 -22.17
N VAL A 61 30.55 -20.14 -23.06
CA VAL A 61 30.99 -18.74 -22.99
C VAL A 61 30.41 -18.03 -21.76
N TYR A 62 29.14 -18.25 -21.43
CA TYR A 62 28.54 -17.71 -20.19
C TYR A 62 29.29 -18.21 -18.95
N LEU A 63 29.56 -19.51 -18.89
CA LEU A 63 30.32 -20.12 -17.81
C LEU A 63 31.72 -19.49 -17.68
N LEU A 64 32.46 -19.34 -18.79
CA LEU A 64 33.79 -18.69 -18.79
C LEU A 64 33.74 -17.23 -18.30
N CYS A 65 32.70 -16.48 -18.66
CA CYS A 65 32.52 -15.11 -18.18
C CYS A 65 32.39 -15.07 -16.64
N TRP A 66 31.63 -15.99 -16.06
CA TRP A 66 31.45 -16.04 -14.61
C TRP A 66 32.66 -16.61 -13.87
N ILE A 67 33.32 -17.63 -14.42
CA ILE A 67 34.62 -18.11 -13.94
C ILE A 67 35.56 -16.92 -13.80
N LYS A 68 35.77 -16.15 -14.86
CA LYS A 68 36.70 -15.02 -14.83
C LYS A 68 36.23 -13.88 -13.92
N ARG A 69 34.94 -13.78 -13.60
CA ARG A 69 34.38 -12.77 -12.68
C ARG A 69 34.67 -13.12 -11.21
N TYR A 70 34.46 -14.37 -10.81
CA TYR A 70 34.48 -14.77 -9.40
C TYR A 70 35.79 -15.42 -8.96
N LEU A 71 36.56 -16.00 -9.88
CA LEU A 71 37.75 -16.78 -9.55
C LEU A 71 38.82 -15.97 -8.80
N GLY A 72 38.99 -14.70 -9.15
CA GLY A 72 39.94 -13.82 -8.45
C GLY A 72 39.57 -13.57 -6.99
N GLN A 73 38.28 -13.54 -6.66
CA GLN A 73 37.78 -13.38 -5.29
C GLN A 73 37.81 -14.70 -4.53
N LEU A 74 37.41 -15.80 -5.19
CA LEU A 74 37.34 -17.12 -4.58
C LEU A 74 38.71 -17.69 -4.19
N PHE A 75 39.75 -17.38 -4.97
CA PHE A 75 41.08 -17.96 -4.77
C PHE A 75 42.15 -16.92 -4.43
N GLN A 76 41.75 -15.74 -3.94
CA GLN A 76 42.70 -14.73 -3.49
C GLN A 76 43.58 -15.32 -2.37
N ASN A 77 44.90 -15.36 -2.60
CA ASN A 77 45.89 -15.94 -1.68
C ASN A 77 45.73 -17.44 -1.36
N TRP A 78 44.99 -18.18 -2.19
CA TRP A 78 44.73 -19.59 -1.97
C TRP A 78 46.00 -20.45 -1.92
N LYS A 79 46.07 -21.37 -0.95
CA LYS A 79 47.10 -22.41 -0.85
C LYS A 79 46.44 -23.77 -0.71
N LEU A 80 47.11 -24.83 -1.17
CA LEU A 80 46.64 -26.19 -0.92
C LEU A 80 46.88 -26.51 0.57
N PRO A 81 45.90 -27.02 1.35
CA PRO A 81 44.62 -27.63 0.95
C PRO A 81 43.37 -26.75 1.20
N ASP A 82 43.48 -25.43 1.17
CA ASP A 82 42.37 -24.52 1.46
C ASP A 82 41.19 -24.76 0.50
N VAL A 83 39.97 -24.48 0.97
CA VAL A 83 38.74 -24.60 0.18
C VAL A 83 38.04 -23.24 0.24
N GLY A 84 37.68 -22.70 -0.94
CA GLY A 84 36.89 -21.48 -1.01
C GLY A 84 35.44 -21.74 -0.56
N CYS A 85 34.68 -20.69 -0.25
CA CYS A 85 33.26 -20.83 0.05
C CYS A 85 32.45 -19.93 -0.87
N PHE A 86 31.40 -20.49 -1.47
CA PHE A 86 30.44 -19.76 -2.28
C PHE A 86 29.04 -19.98 -1.71
N ILE A 87 28.44 -18.91 -1.17
CA ILE A 87 27.08 -18.93 -0.65
C ILE A 87 26.16 -18.23 -1.65
N TYR A 88 25.15 -18.95 -2.12
CA TYR A 88 24.15 -18.44 -3.05
C TYR A 88 22.78 -18.37 -2.39
N MET A 89 22.13 -17.22 -2.48
CA MET A 89 20.85 -16.96 -1.84
C MET A 89 19.72 -16.83 -2.87
N GLY A 90 18.63 -17.59 -2.69
CA GLY A 90 17.42 -17.53 -3.51
C GLY A 90 17.23 -18.67 -4.52
N GLY A 91 18.11 -19.67 -4.55
CA GLY A 91 18.04 -20.81 -5.47
C GLY A 91 18.30 -20.45 -6.94
N CYS A 92 18.80 -21.41 -7.74
CA CYS A 92 19.07 -21.18 -9.16
C CYS A 92 17.77 -21.00 -9.93
N ARG A 93 17.65 -19.88 -10.65
CA ARG A 93 16.46 -19.48 -11.42
C ARG A 93 16.52 -19.97 -12.86
N ASP A 94 17.73 -20.08 -13.42
CA ASP A 94 17.92 -20.52 -14.79
C ASP A 94 19.04 -21.57 -14.94
N GLY A 95 19.07 -22.18 -16.13
CA GLY A 95 20.03 -23.24 -16.43
C GLY A 95 21.50 -22.78 -16.47
N ASN A 96 21.79 -21.48 -16.67
CA ASN A 96 23.16 -20.98 -16.63
C ASN A 96 23.63 -20.86 -15.17
N GLU A 97 22.79 -20.36 -14.27
CA GLU A 97 23.05 -20.34 -12.83
C GLU A 97 23.32 -21.75 -12.30
N ALA A 98 22.46 -22.70 -12.66
CA ALA A 98 22.64 -24.10 -12.30
C ALA A 98 23.97 -24.66 -12.83
N LEU A 99 24.31 -24.37 -14.10
CA LEU A 99 25.57 -24.78 -14.72
C LEU A 99 26.79 -24.29 -13.95
N PHE A 100 26.74 -23.06 -13.44
CA PHE A 100 27.83 -22.49 -12.66
C PHE A 100 27.99 -23.10 -11.28
N MET A 101 26.88 -23.37 -10.57
CA MET A 101 26.95 -24.06 -9.28
C MET A 101 27.55 -25.47 -9.44
N ARG A 102 27.19 -26.17 -10.52
CA ARG A 102 27.76 -27.49 -10.87
C ARG A 102 29.26 -27.42 -11.13
N TYR A 103 29.71 -26.36 -11.79
CA TYR A 103 31.13 -26.10 -11.99
C TYR A 103 31.87 -25.84 -10.68
N LEU A 104 31.32 -24.96 -9.82
CA LEU A 104 31.93 -24.64 -8.52
C LEU A 104 32.06 -25.87 -7.62
N ALA A 105 31.06 -26.76 -7.63
CA ALA A 105 31.08 -27.99 -6.83
C ALA A 105 32.14 -29.03 -7.26
N ARG A 106 32.79 -28.84 -8.43
CA ARG A 106 33.84 -29.73 -8.96
C ARG A 106 35.26 -29.16 -8.82
N ILE A 107 35.39 -28.00 -8.18
CA ILE A 107 36.67 -27.36 -7.87
C ILE A 107 36.81 -27.23 -6.34
N PRO A 108 37.95 -26.77 -5.79
CA PRO A 108 38.14 -26.60 -4.34
C PRO A 108 37.31 -25.45 -3.74
N VAL A 109 35.99 -25.52 -3.87
CA VAL A 109 35.01 -24.55 -3.36
C VAL A 109 33.80 -25.30 -2.79
N ASP A 110 33.47 -25.01 -1.53
CA ASP A 110 32.22 -25.44 -0.91
C ASP A 110 31.08 -24.53 -1.40
N VAL A 111 30.02 -25.14 -1.93
CA VAL A 111 28.86 -24.42 -2.46
C VAL A 111 27.67 -24.65 -1.55
N LEU A 112 27.17 -23.57 -0.93
CA LEU A 112 25.96 -23.57 -0.15
C LEU A 112 24.88 -22.77 -0.87
N ILE A 113 23.76 -23.43 -1.19
CA ILE A 113 22.60 -22.78 -1.80
C ILE A 113 21.50 -22.71 -0.76
N LEU A 114 21.13 -21.49 -0.38
CA LEU A 114 20.04 -21.22 0.53
C LEU A 114 18.82 -20.81 -0.30
N CYS A 115 17.80 -21.65 -0.30
CA CYS A 115 16.52 -21.39 -0.99
C CYS A 115 15.42 -21.21 0.06
N PRO A 116 15.41 -20.08 0.81
CA PRO A 116 14.48 -19.87 1.92
C PRO A 116 13.04 -19.75 1.45
N ASN A 117 12.81 -19.28 0.22
CA ASN A 117 11.47 -19.08 -0.33
C ASN A 117 11.02 -20.33 -1.07
N LEU A 118 10.17 -21.14 -0.43
CA LEU A 118 9.62 -22.36 -1.02
C LEU A 118 8.67 -22.09 -2.22
N ASN A 119 8.23 -20.84 -2.43
CA ASN A 119 7.45 -20.48 -3.62
C ASN A 119 8.33 -20.35 -4.88
N THR A 120 9.65 -20.24 -4.74
CA THR A 120 10.60 -20.24 -5.84
C THR A 120 11.25 -21.62 -5.98
N ARG A 121 11.09 -22.25 -7.15
CA ARG A 121 11.73 -23.55 -7.42
C ARG A 121 13.17 -23.33 -7.88
N CYS A 122 14.12 -23.94 -7.18
CA CYS A 122 15.50 -24.07 -7.64
C CYS A 122 15.54 -25.09 -8.80
N CYS A 123 16.07 -24.70 -9.96
CA CYS A 123 16.15 -25.59 -11.12
C CYS A 123 17.41 -26.49 -11.13
N LEU A 124 18.31 -26.32 -10.16
CA LEU A 124 19.56 -27.06 -10.07
C LEU A 124 19.30 -28.55 -9.84
N LYS A 125 19.98 -29.39 -10.62
CA LYS A 125 20.07 -30.83 -10.43
C LYS A 125 21.50 -31.26 -10.70
N ASP A 126 22.09 -32.03 -9.79
CA ASP A 126 23.42 -32.62 -9.98
C ASP A 126 23.56 -33.87 -9.10
N SER A 127 24.39 -34.83 -9.52
CA SER A 127 24.71 -36.02 -8.72
C SER A 127 25.41 -35.71 -7.40
N LEU A 128 26.13 -34.58 -7.33
CA LEU A 128 26.82 -34.11 -6.12
C LEU A 128 25.93 -33.26 -5.22
N LEU A 129 24.69 -32.99 -5.64
CA LEU A 129 23.78 -32.13 -4.89
C LEU A 129 23.16 -32.89 -3.71
N TYR A 130 23.44 -32.40 -2.51
CA TYR A 130 22.76 -32.84 -1.29
C TYR A 130 21.70 -31.80 -0.91
N GLU A 131 20.43 -32.20 -0.88
CA GLU A 131 19.30 -31.32 -0.58
C GLU A 131 18.70 -31.65 0.80
N ILE A 132 18.59 -30.63 1.64
CA ILE A 132 17.78 -30.66 2.86
C ILE A 132 16.59 -29.73 2.64
N ASN A 133 15.39 -30.28 2.75
CA ASN A 133 14.16 -29.50 2.64
C ASN A 133 13.52 -29.33 4.02
N HIS A 134 13.17 -28.09 4.34
CA HIS A 134 12.43 -27.74 5.56
C HIS A 134 11.03 -27.24 5.18
N GLN A 135 10.08 -27.39 6.11
CA GLN A 135 8.70 -26.94 5.89
C GLN A 135 8.55 -25.42 6.01
N THR A 136 9.47 -24.76 6.71
CA THR A 136 9.46 -23.31 6.93
C THR A 136 9.98 -22.56 5.70
N SER A 137 9.23 -21.55 5.26
CA SER A 137 9.57 -20.70 4.11
C SER A 137 9.72 -19.23 4.56
N MET A 138 10.67 -18.51 3.97
CA MET A 138 10.89 -17.09 4.19
C MET A 138 11.18 -16.39 2.86
N VAL A 139 10.44 -15.31 2.58
CA VAL A 139 10.74 -14.42 1.44
C VAL A 139 11.88 -13.49 1.85
N LEU A 140 12.97 -13.51 1.08
CA LEU A 140 14.12 -12.63 1.29
C LEU A 140 14.41 -11.88 0.00
N ASP A 141 14.32 -10.55 0.08
CA ASP A 141 14.52 -9.67 -1.08
C ASP A 141 15.99 -9.28 -1.29
N LYS A 142 16.85 -9.46 -0.27
CA LYS A 142 18.28 -9.09 -0.28
C LYS A 142 19.12 -10.08 0.51
N PHE A 143 20.40 -10.20 0.16
CA PHE A 143 21.39 -10.95 0.94
C PHE A 143 21.56 -10.27 2.32
N PRO A 144 21.56 -11.02 3.43
CA PRO A 144 21.70 -10.43 4.76
C PRO A 144 23.11 -9.86 4.96
N GLU A 145 23.23 -8.54 5.08
CA GLU A 145 24.47 -7.84 5.45
C GLU A 145 24.49 -7.57 6.96
N GLN A 146 25.69 -7.57 7.57
CA GLN A 146 25.89 -7.53 9.03
C GLN A 146 25.28 -6.31 9.76
N ASP A 147 24.90 -5.25 9.04
CA ASP A 147 24.29 -4.04 9.64
C ASP A 147 22.76 -4.09 9.80
N GLY A 148 22.11 -5.15 9.30
CA GLY A 148 20.69 -5.39 9.59
C GLY A 148 20.56 -6.13 10.92
N ARG A 149 20.12 -5.46 12.00
CA ARG A 149 19.70 -6.10 13.26
C ARG A 149 18.94 -7.39 12.95
N LEU A 150 19.57 -8.54 13.18
CA LEU A 150 18.98 -9.85 12.92
C LEU A 150 17.78 -10.02 13.85
N ARG A 151 16.57 -9.75 13.36
CA ARG A 151 15.33 -10.01 14.07
C ARG A 151 15.02 -11.49 13.90
N ILE A 152 15.61 -12.32 14.76
CA ILE A 152 15.21 -13.74 14.87
C ILE A 152 13.84 -13.74 15.53
N GLY A 153 12.82 -14.18 14.78
CA GLY A 153 11.49 -14.40 15.32
C GLY A 153 11.56 -15.39 16.47
N THR A 154 10.98 -15.04 17.62
CA THR A 154 10.84 -15.99 18.73
C THR A 154 9.83 -17.08 18.35
N SER A 155 9.81 -18.20 19.07
CA SER A 155 8.75 -19.20 18.93
C SER A 155 7.34 -18.59 19.04
N ALA A 156 7.17 -17.57 19.88
CA ALA A 156 5.94 -16.79 19.98
C ALA A 156 5.62 -16.00 18.70
N TYR A 157 6.62 -15.37 18.07
CA TYR A 157 6.43 -14.68 16.77
C TYR A 157 6.07 -15.64 15.65
N HIS A 158 6.67 -16.84 15.62
CA HIS A 158 6.32 -17.87 14.65
C HIS A 158 4.94 -18.47 14.90
N ALA A 159 4.57 -18.72 16.16
CA ALA A 159 3.22 -19.15 16.53
C ALA A 159 2.17 -18.07 16.20
N GLU A 160 2.46 -16.79 16.44
CA GLU A 160 1.60 -15.68 16.04
C GLU A 160 1.43 -15.63 14.52
N ARG A 161 2.50 -15.85 13.74
CA ARG A 161 2.46 -15.88 12.26
C ARG A 161 1.73 -17.10 11.69
N GLU A 162 1.89 -18.27 12.30
CA GLU A 162 1.15 -19.48 11.92
C GLU A 162 -0.34 -19.34 12.25
N LEU A 163 -0.67 -18.84 13.45
CA LEU A 163 -2.04 -18.49 13.82
C LEU A 163 -2.60 -17.42 12.89
N ASP A 164 -1.87 -16.35 12.58
CA ASP A 164 -2.25 -15.32 11.60
C ASP A 164 -2.59 -15.95 10.24
N THR A 165 -1.75 -16.87 9.76
CA THR A 165 -1.92 -17.46 8.43
C THR A 165 -3.17 -18.35 8.38
N LEU A 166 -3.39 -19.15 9.43
CA LEU A 166 -4.59 -19.98 9.59
C LEU A 166 -5.85 -19.14 9.82
N LEU A 167 -5.74 -18.01 10.52
CA LEU A 167 -6.86 -17.12 10.83
C LEU A 167 -7.29 -16.31 9.61
N TYR A 168 -6.38 -15.87 8.74
CA TYR A 168 -6.71 -14.98 7.62
C TYR A 168 -6.92 -15.69 6.27
N GLN A 169 -6.52 -16.95 6.13
CA GLN A 169 -6.90 -17.77 4.98
C GLN A 169 -8.37 -18.20 5.08
N ASP A 170 -9.17 -17.88 4.06
CA ASP A 170 -10.56 -18.33 3.86
C ASP A 170 -11.59 -17.92 4.94
N SER A 171 -11.24 -17.04 5.88
CA SER A 171 -12.13 -16.63 6.99
C SER A 171 -12.87 -15.30 6.78
N GLY A 172 -12.53 -14.54 5.74
CA GLY A 172 -13.02 -13.17 5.55
C GLY A 172 -12.47 -12.14 6.54
N MET A 173 -11.45 -12.50 7.34
CA MET A 173 -10.74 -11.57 8.22
C MET A 173 -9.58 -10.88 7.48
N PHE A 174 -9.24 -9.66 7.89
CA PHE A 174 -8.17 -8.87 7.29
C PHE A 174 -7.09 -8.54 8.31
N ARG A 175 -5.82 -8.53 7.86
CA ARG A 175 -4.70 -8.05 8.67
C ARG A 175 -4.79 -6.53 8.85
N ASP A 176 -4.25 -6.06 9.96
CA ASP A 176 -4.10 -4.64 10.21
C ASP A 176 -3.28 -3.97 9.10
N GLN A 177 -3.85 -2.91 8.54
CA GLN A 177 -3.28 -2.11 7.46
C GLN A 177 -2.88 -2.94 6.22
N GLN A 178 -3.62 -4.03 5.95
CA GLN A 178 -3.36 -4.94 4.82
C GLN A 178 -3.37 -4.25 3.46
N PHE A 179 -4.18 -3.20 3.29
CA PHE A 179 -4.42 -2.59 1.99
C PHE A 179 -3.82 -1.18 1.90
N ALA A 180 -3.10 -0.96 0.80
CA ALA A 180 -2.46 0.32 0.51
C ALA A 180 -3.37 1.31 -0.23
N ARG A 181 -4.43 0.82 -0.88
CA ARG A 181 -5.30 1.62 -1.75
C ARG A 181 -6.76 1.27 -1.51
N ALA A 182 -7.61 2.27 -1.69
CA ALA A 182 -9.06 2.10 -1.58
C ALA A 182 -9.82 3.03 -2.50
N ASP A 183 -10.98 2.59 -2.96
CA ASP A 183 -11.94 3.35 -3.77
C ASP A 183 -13.26 3.50 -3.03
N THR A 184 -13.88 4.67 -3.12
CA THR A 184 -15.10 4.98 -2.37
C THR A 184 -16.33 4.69 -3.23
N ILE A 185 -17.27 3.96 -2.65
CA ILE A 185 -18.60 3.72 -3.21
C ILE A 185 -19.60 4.47 -2.33
N MET A 186 -20.33 5.40 -2.94
CA MET A 186 -21.37 6.15 -2.25
C MET A 186 -22.57 5.25 -2.01
N LEU A 187 -22.94 5.07 -0.74
CA LEU A 187 -24.16 4.35 -0.39
C LEU A 187 -25.37 5.24 -0.64
N GLN A 188 -26.44 4.63 -1.17
CA GLN A 188 -27.79 5.16 -1.11
C GLN A 188 -28.45 4.55 0.11
N THR A 189 -28.84 5.39 1.07
CA THR A 189 -29.28 4.95 2.40
C THR A 189 -30.65 5.50 2.74
N MET A 190 -31.37 4.87 3.66
CA MET A 190 -32.47 5.53 4.36
C MET A 190 -31.95 6.20 5.63
N ASP A 191 -32.61 7.27 6.07
CA ASP A 191 -32.30 7.99 7.32
C ASP A 191 -32.12 7.05 8.53
N ARG A 192 -33.00 6.04 8.63
CA ARG A 192 -32.97 5.00 9.68
C ARG A 192 -31.75 4.07 9.62
N GLU A 193 -31.16 3.88 8.45
CA GLU A 193 -30.01 3.00 8.24
C GLU A 193 -28.69 3.70 8.60
N ILE A 194 -28.62 5.03 8.44
CA ILE A 194 -27.42 5.83 8.73
C ILE A 194 -26.86 5.51 10.11
N LYS A 195 -27.71 5.52 11.15
CA LYS A 195 -27.27 5.24 12.52
C LYS A 195 -26.65 3.84 12.70
N ILE A 196 -27.18 2.85 11.99
CA ILE A 196 -26.69 1.47 12.04
C ILE A 196 -25.33 1.40 11.34
N LEU A 197 -25.25 1.93 10.12
CA LEU A 197 -24.04 1.89 9.30
C LEU A 197 -22.91 2.71 9.91
N TRP A 198 -23.22 3.85 10.52
CA TRP A 198 -22.25 4.77 11.12
C TRP A 198 -21.31 4.07 12.11
N ASN A 199 -21.86 3.20 12.97
CA ASN A 199 -21.09 2.51 14.00
C ASN A 199 -20.47 1.18 13.53
N ASN A 200 -20.85 0.69 12.34
CA ASN A 200 -20.33 -0.54 11.77
C ASN A 200 -18.96 -0.31 11.11
N GLU A 201 -18.07 -1.29 11.25
CA GLU A 201 -16.84 -1.35 10.46
C GLU A 201 -17.19 -1.51 8.97
N LEU A 202 -16.32 -0.98 8.10
CA LEU A 202 -16.53 -1.01 6.65
C LEU A 202 -16.72 -2.43 6.11
N ARG A 203 -15.96 -3.41 6.63
CA ARG A 203 -16.06 -4.82 6.18
C ARG A 203 -17.43 -5.47 6.37
N PHE A 204 -18.27 -4.93 7.25
CA PHE A 204 -19.62 -5.44 7.49
C PHE A 204 -20.70 -4.64 6.75
N ARG A 205 -20.32 -3.61 6.00
CA ARG A 205 -21.27 -2.79 5.26
C ARG A 205 -21.61 -3.42 3.89
N PRO A 206 -22.83 -3.20 3.38
CA PRO A 206 -23.18 -3.59 2.02
C PRO A 206 -22.18 -3.03 0.99
N ASN A 207 -21.89 -3.81 -0.04
CA ASN A 207 -20.98 -3.45 -1.14
C ASN A 207 -19.50 -3.27 -0.76
N PHE A 208 -19.11 -3.59 0.47
CA PHE A 208 -17.69 -3.77 0.78
C PHE A 208 -17.12 -4.93 -0.02
N SER A 209 -15.97 -4.70 -0.65
CA SER A 209 -15.25 -5.75 -1.38
C SER A 209 -13.78 -5.43 -1.50
N THR A 210 -12.98 -6.44 -1.77
CA THR A 210 -11.55 -6.30 -2.05
C THR A 210 -11.28 -6.94 -3.41
N VAL A 211 -10.87 -6.14 -4.39
CA VAL A 211 -10.61 -6.58 -5.77
C VAL A 211 -9.21 -6.11 -6.15
N ASP A 212 -8.36 -7.02 -6.62
CA ASP A 212 -7.00 -6.73 -7.08
C ASP A 212 -6.14 -5.91 -6.08
N GLY A 213 -6.32 -6.17 -4.77
CA GLY A 213 -5.59 -5.47 -3.71
C GLY A 213 -6.08 -4.04 -3.41
N ILE A 214 -7.23 -3.64 -3.96
CA ILE A 214 -7.92 -2.38 -3.68
C ILE A 214 -9.18 -2.67 -2.86
N VAL A 215 -9.42 -1.89 -1.82
CA VAL A 215 -10.65 -1.98 -1.02
C VAL A 215 -11.71 -1.04 -1.57
N ASN A 216 -12.91 -1.53 -1.82
CA ASN A 216 -14.08 -0.71 -2.10
C ASN A 216 -14.75 -0.32 -0.77
N LEU A 217 -14.68 0.95 -0.41
CA LEU A 217 -15.19 1.54 0.83
C LEU A 217 -16.63 2.05 0.62
N PRO A 218 -17.64 1.39 1.17
CA PRO A 218 -19.00 1.92 1.20
C PRO A 218 -19.10 3.07 2.22
N VAL A 219 -19.23 4.29 1.72
CA VAL A 219 -19.23 5.54 2.50
C VAL A 219 -20.55 6.29 2.38
N ILE A 220 -20.88 7.05 3.42
CA ILE A 220 -22.07 7.91 3.47
C ILE A 220 -21.68 9.34 3.10
N PHE A 221 -22.47 9.98 2.24
CA PHE A 221 -22.40 11.43 2.02
C PHE A 221 -23.82 11.99 1.91
N ALA A 222 -24.33 12.49 3.04
CA ALA A 222 -25.75 12.82 3.13
C ALA A 222 -26.02 14.12 3.88
N LYS A 223 -27.16 14.73 3.57
CA LYS A 223 -27.71 15.92 4.21
C LYS A 223 -29.01 15.56 4.94
N MET A 224 -29.06 15.84 6.24
CA MET A 224 -30.23 15.66 7.10
C MET A 224 -30.96 17.00 7.22
N SER A 225 -32.12 17.10 6.60
CA SER A 225 -32.94 18.32 6.51
C SER A 225 -34.10 18.29 7.49
N GLY A 226 -34.21 19.33 8.32
CA GLY A 226 -35.30 19.47 9.29
C GLY A 226 -35.04 18.80 10.64
N VAL A 227 -36.04 18.92 11.52
CA VAL A 227 -36.06 18.36 12.87
C VAL A 227 -37.35 17.58 13.04
N LYS A 228 -37.22 16.28 13.33
CA LYS A 228 -38.37 15.39 13.50
C LYS A 228 -39.27 15.86 14.63
N ASP A 229 -40.57 15.99 14.36
CA ASP A 229 -41.61 16.38 15.33
C ASP A 229 -41.30 17.75 16.01
N ARG A 230 -40.42 18.57 15.40
CA ARG A 230 -39.81 19.77 16.00
C ARG A 230 -39.18 19.55 17.39
N ASP A 231 -38.80 18.31 17.71
CA ASP A 231 -38.19 17.95 18.97
C ASP A 231 -36.68 18.24 18.95
N VAL A 232 -36.33 19.48 19.32
CA VAL A 232 -34.96 19.99 19.32
C VAL A 232 -34.07 19.24 20.32
N ASP A 233 -34.61 18.85 21.48
CA ASP A 233 -33.85 18.10 22.48
C ASP A 233 -33.44 16.73 21.93
N ASN A 234 -34.38 15.98 21.37
CA ASN A 234 -34.08 14.68 20.76
C ASN A 234 -33.21 14.79 19.51
N TYR A 235 -33.33 15.88 18.74
CA TYR A 235 -32.43 16.17 17.62
C TYR A 235 -30.97 16.22 18.07
N TRP A 236 -30.66 17.04 19.08
CA TRP A 236 -29.28 17.14 19.59
C TRP A 236 -28.79 15.84 20.23
N ILE A 237 -29.66 15.13 20.95
CA ILE A 237 -29.34 13.79 21.49
C ILE A 237 -28.99 12.82 20.35
N SER A 238 -29.75 12.84 19.26
CA SER A 238 -29.50 11.95 18.11
C SER A 238 -28.16 12.24 17.44
N ILE A 239 -27.77 13.51 17.30
CA ILE A 239 -26.45 13.90 16.78
C ILE A 239 -25.35 13.49 17.76
N LYS A 240 -25.54 13.72 19.07
CA LYS A 240 -24.58 13.33 20.11
C LYS A 240 -24.30 11.82 20.09
N GLN A 241 -25.30 10.99 19.78
CA GLN A 241 -25.15 9.55 19.64
C GLN A 241 -24.29 9.11 18.44
N LEU A 242 -24.10 9.99 17.45
CA LEU A 242 -23.23 9.76 16.29
C LEU A 242 -21.80 10.30 16.51
N ILE A 243 -21.57 11.05 17.58
CA ILE A 243 -20.22 11.53 17.93
C ILE A 243 -19.46 10.38 18.60
N THR A 244 -18.51 9.79 17.86
CA THR A 244 -17.60 8.73 18.33
C THR A 244 -16.16 9.27 18.36
N PRO A 245 -15.18 8.50 18.88
CA PRO A 245 -13.77 8.91 18.85
C PRO A 245 -13.23 9.20 17.44
N GLU A 246 -13.84 8.59 16.42
CA GLU A 246 -13.48 8.77 15.01
C GLU A 246 -14.25 9.93 14.32
N THR A 247 -15.04 10.72 15.05
CA THR A 247 -15.88 11.78 14.52
C THR A 247 -15.28 13.17 14.71
N LEU A 248 -15.08 13.88 13.60
CA LEU A 248 -14.89 15.33 13.59
C LEU A 248 -16.25 16.02 13.63
N VAL A 249 -16.39 17.04 14.46
CA VAL A 249 -17.62 17.83 14.56
C VAL A 249 -17.31 19.28 14.23
N VAL A 250 -17.98 19.79 13.19
CA VAL A 250 -17.96 21.19 12.78
C VAL A 250 -19.29 21.81 13.17
N ASN A 251 -19.26 22.78 14.10
CA ASN A 251 -20.46 23.37 14.70
C ASN A 251 -21.01 24.59 13.95
N GLY A 252 -20.52 24.89 12.74
CA GLY A 252 -21.00 26.01 11.96
C GLY A 252 -20.22 26.25 10.67
N ALA A 253 -20.86 26.95 9.74
CA ALA A 253 -20.26 27.39 8.48
C ALA A 253 -19.99 28.91 8.48
N PRO A 254 -18.94 29.37 7.78
CA PRO A 254 -17.89 28.58 7.15
C PRO A 254 -16.86 28.07 8.18
N PHE A 255 -16.37 26.84 7.99
CA PHE A 255 -15.31 26.26 8.82
C PHE A 255 -13.92 26.57 8.25
N LEU A 256 -13.77 26.51 6.94
CA LEU A 256 -12.59 26.94 6.20
C LEU A 256 -12.93 28.15 5.32
N THR A 257 -11.99 29.08 5.20
CA THR A 257 -12.15 30.24 4.32
C THR A 257 -10.84 30.57 3.61
N ALA A 258 -10.93 31.28 2.49
CA ALA A 258 -9.78 31.75 1.71
C ALA A 258 -8.75 32.56 2.51
N ALA A 259 -9.19 33.20 3.61
CA ALA A 259 -8.37 34.05 4.49
C ALA A 259 -7.57 33.25 5.53
N MET A 260 -7.91 31.98 5.77
CA MET A 260 -7.18 31.17 6.75
C MET A 260 -5.73 30.91 6.30
N PRO A 261 -4.77 30.85 7.24
CA PRO A 261 -3.39 30.54 6.92
C PRO A 261 -3.24 29.19 6.23
N ASN A 262 -2.67 29.20 5.03
CA ASN A 262 -2.38 27.99 4.27
C ASN A 262 -0.97 28.09 3.66
N PRO A 263 0.04 27.46 4.28
CA PRO A 263 1.41 27.54 3.80
C PRO A 263 1.62 26.83 2.45
N VAL A 264 0.68 25.99 2.02
CA VAL A 264 0.75 25.27 0.74
C VAL A 264 0.24 26.13 -0.43
N LYS A 265 -0.60 27.14 -0.16
CA LYS A 265 -1.29 27.94 -1.19
C LYS A 265 -0.34 28.56 -2.21
N MET A 266 0.82 29.06 -1.78
CA MET A 266 1.81 29.67 -2.67
C MET A 266 2.50 28.67 -3.62
N TYR A 267 2.48 27.38 -3.29
CA TYR A 267 3.13 26.32 -4.07
C TYR A 267 2.14 25.52 -4.94
N ALA A 268 0.84 25.82 -4.87
CA ALA A 268 -0.20 25.03 -5.55
C ALA A 268 0.00 24.96 -7.08
N THR A 269 0.45 26.05 -7.72
CA THR A 269 0.76 26.10 -9.16
C THR A 269 1.99 25.29 -9.56
N GLU A 270 2.88 25.00 -8.61
CA GLU A 270 4.01 24.11 -8.82
C GLU A 270 3.64 22.64 -8.66
N PHE A 271 2.66 22.36 -7.81
CA PHE A 271 2.18 21.03 -7.48
C PHE A 271 1.21 20.48 -8.52
N PHE A 272 0.47 21.36 -9.20
CA PHE A 272 -0.42 20.98 -10.29
C PHE A 272 -0.07 21.77 -11.54
N LYS A 273 0.29 21.06 -12.62
CA LYS A 273 0.72 21.72 -13.87
C LYS A 273 0.38 20.84 -15.07
N ASN A 274 -0.10 21.48 -16.14
CA ASN A 274 -0.52 20.81 -17.39
C ASN A 274 -1.59 19.73 -17.14
N GLY A 275 -2.56 20.02 -16.26
CA GLY A 275 -3.66 19.10 -15.96
C GLY A 275 -3.28 17.88 -15.12
N LYS A 276 -2.06 17.83 -14.56
CA LYS A 276 -1.59 16.67 -13.80
C LYS A 276 -1.01 17.05 -12.44
N LEU A 277 -1.28 16.23 -11.43
CA LEU A 277 -0.71 16.38 -10.09
C LEU A 277 0.73 15.84 -10.08
N ARG A 278 1.67 16.66 -9.61
CA ARG A 278 3.10 16.30 -9.53
C ARG A 278 3.43 15.66 -8.19
N LYS A 279 2.91 14.45 -7.96
CA LYS A 279 3.05 13.69 -6.70
C LYS A 279 4.47 13.63 -6.15
N ASN A 280 5.46 13.29 -6.98
CA ASN A 280 6.87 13.24 -6.57
C ASN A 280 7.39 14.60 -6.10
N LYS A 281 6.96 15.70 -6.74
CA LYS A 281 7.34 17.07 -6.34
C LYS A 281 6.68 17.49 -5.03
N ILE A 282 5.44 17.05 -4.80
CA ILE A 282 4.73 17.28 -3.54
C ILE A 282 5.45 16.54 -2.41
N LYS A 283 5.68 15.21 -2.55
CA LYS A 283 6.32 14.38 -1.52
C LYS A 283 7.72 14.84 -1.13
N SER A 284 8.50 15.42 -2.07
CA SER A 284 9.84 15.94 -1.79
C SER A 284 9.87 17.39 -1.32
N HIS A 285 8.73 18.09 -1.29
CA HIS A 285 8.69 19.51 -0.93
C HIS A 285 8.78 19.71 0.60
N PRO A 286 9.60 20.66 1.11
CA PRO A 286 9.73 20.92 2.54
C PRO A 286 8.41 21.30 3.23
N GLY A 287 7.50 21.94 2.50
CA GLY A 287 6.18 22.33 2.98
C GLY A 287 5.11 21.22 2.96
N TYR A 288 5.45 19.99 2.56
CA TYR A 288 4.49 18.88 2.54
C TYR A 288 4.20 18.36 3.94
N GLN A 289 2.95 18.53 4.37
CA GLN A 289 2.56 18.29 5.77
C GLN A 289 2.33 16.83 6.13
N TYR A 290 2.22 15.92 5.15
CA TYR A 290 1.80 14.53 5.40
C TYR A 290 2.95 13.52 5.32
N SER A 291 4.20 13.98 5.28
CA SER A 291 5.40 13.13 5.20
C SER A 291 5.55 12.13 6.34
N PHE A 292 4.90 12.38 7.48
CA PHE A 292 4.89 11.50 8.66
C PHE A 292 3.87 10.34 8.56
N LEU A 293 2.93 10.40 7.62
CA LEU A 293 1.99 9.30 7.39
C LEU A 293 2.72 8.13 6.71
N ARG A 294 2.19 6.92 6.84
CA ARG A 294 2.69 5.77 6.06
C ARG A 294 2.59 6.05 4.56
N GLU A 295 3.54 5.53 3.78
CA GLU A 295 3.68 5.86 2.35
C GLU A 295 2.39 5.54 1.57
N GLU A 296 1.71 4.46 1.93
CA GLU A 296 0.46 4.03 1.34
C GLU A 296 -0.66 5.06 1.54
N MET A 297 -0.75 5.65 2.75
CA MET A 297 -1.74 6.66 3.06
C MET A 297 -1.43 7.99 2.34
N GLN A 298 -0.14 8.35 2.22
CA GLN A 298 0.26 9.51 1.41
C GLN A 298 -0.16 9.31 -0.06
N GLU A 299 0.10 8.13 -0.62
CA GLU A 299 -0.27 7.80 -1.99
C GLU A 299 -1.79 7.79 -2.19
N HIS A 300 -2.55 7.24 -1.24
CA HIS A 300 -4.02 7.30 -1.21
C HIS A 300 -4.52 8.76 -1.24
N ILE A 301 -4.00 9.62 -0.36
CA ILE A 301 -4.37 11.04 -0.30
C ILE A 301 -4.12 11.75 -1.63
N LEU A 302 -2.93 11.56 -2.22
CA LEU A 302 -2.57 12.20 -3.48
C LEU A 302 -3.37 11.65 -4.67
N ASN A 303 -3.70 10.36 -4.66
CA ASN A 303 -4.58 9.75 -5.67
C ASN A 303 -5.99 10.34 -5.60
N LYS A 304 -6.56 10.49 -4.40
CA LYS A 304 -7.89 11.08 -4.23
C LYS A 304 -7.93 12.56 -4.56
N LEU A 305 -6.83 13.29 -4.34
CA LEU A 305 -6.71 14.68 -4.75
C LEU A 305 -6.75 14.80 -6.28
N GLU A 306 -5.97 13.97 -6.98
CA GLU A 306 -5.99 13.92 -8.44
C GLU A 306 -7.40 13.57 -8.96
N MET A 307 -8.03 12.55 -8.38
CA MET A 307 -9.41 12.13 -8.70
C MET A 307 -10.44 13.26 -8.49
N LEU A 308 -10.35 14.03 -7.39
CA LEU A 308 -11.24 15.15 -7.10
C LEU A 308 -11.23 16.20 -8.22
N ILE A 309 -10.03 16.52 -8.73
CA ILE A 309 -9.82 17.48 -9.81
C ILE A 309 -10.27 16.89 -11.16
N GLU A 310 -9.85 15.66 -11.48
CA GLU A 310 -10.17 14.99 -12.75
C GLU A 310 -11.69 14.81 -12.93
N GLN A 311 -12.40 14.45 -11.87
CA GLN A 311 -13.85 14.31 -11.90
C GLN A 311 -14.61 15.62 -11.87
N LYS A 312 -13.91 16.75 -11.70
CA LYS A 312 -14.46 18.11 -11.60
C LYS A 312 -15.61 18.21 -10.60
N LEU A 313 -15.48 17.56 -9.43
CA LEU A 313 -16.57 17.50 -8.45
C LEU A 313 -16.94 18.89 -7.92
N ILE A 314 -15.96 19.79 -7.87
CA ILE A 314 -16.10 21.16 -7.37
C ILE A 314 -16.40 22.12 -8.53
N LYS A 315 -17.39 22.99 -8.32
CA LYS A 315 -17.79 24.00 -9.31
C LYS A 315 -16.63 24.95 -9.62
N GLY A 316 -16.46 25.26 -10.91
CA GLY A 316 -15.36 26.09 -11.39
C GLY A 316 -14.01 25.37 -11.51
N THR A 317 -13.92 24.04 -11.33
CA THR A 317 -12.66 23.31 -11.59
C THR A 317 -12.19 23.55 -13.03
N PHE A 318 -10.93 23.98 -13.22
CA PHE A 318 -10.34 24.48 -14.48
C PHE A 318 -10.83 25.85 -14.95
N GLU A 319 -11.52 26.60 -14.08
CA GLU A 319 -11.91 27.99 -14.29
C GLU A 319 -11.27 28.84 -13.18
N ASN A 320 -10.72 29.99 -13.55
CA ASN A 320 -10.15 30.96 -12.59
C ASN A 320 -9.14 30.38 -11.57
N GLY A 321 -8.50 29.26 -11.88
CA GLY A 321 -7.49 28.61 -11.03
C GLY A 321 -8.06 27.81 -9.84
N MET A 322 -9.33 27.39 -9.89
CA MET A 322 -9.95 26.61 -8.81
C MET A 322 -9.19 25.33 -8.46
N GLU A 323 -8.53 24.68 -9.42
CA GLU A 323 -7.66 23.53 -9.20
C GLU A 323 -6.53 23.82 -8.20
N TYR A 324 -6.00 25.05 -8.16
CA TYR A 324 -4.98 25.44 -7.20
C TYR A 324 -5.57 25.62 -5.80
N THR A 325 -6.80 26.13 -5.71
CA THR A 325 -7.54 26.15 -4.45
C THR A 325 -7.79 24.73 -3.94
N ILE A 326 -8.24 23.82 -4.81
CA ILE A 326 -8.44 22.39 -4.47
C ILE A 326 -7.16 21.78 -3.90
N VAL A 327 -6.04 21.95 -4.61
CA VAL A 327 -4.72 21.46 -4.17
C VAL A 327 -4.32 22.06 -2.83
N SER A 328 -4.51 23.37 -2.65
CA SER A 328 -4.12 24.04 -1.41
C SER A 328 -4.92 23.56 -0.20
N VAL A 329 -6.24 23.35 -0.34
CA VAL A 329 -7.10 22.87 0.75
C VAL A 329 -6.79 21.41 1.07
N ALA A 330 -6.71 20.55 0.05
CA ALA A 330 -6.44 19.13 0.22
C ALA A 330 -5.07 18.84 0.86
N LEU A 331 -4.07 19.68 0.62
CA LEU A 331 -2.73 19.55 1.19
C LEU A 331 -2.52 20.32 2.51
N ASN A 332 -3.58 20.93 3.07
CA ASN A 332 -3.55 21.65 4.33
C ASN A 332 -4.78 21.29 5.20
N LEU A 333 -5.03 19.99 5.38
CA LEU A 333 -6.12 19.50 6.22
C LEU A 333 -5.89 19.85 7.70
N PRO A 334 -6.96 20.11 8.48
CA PRO A 334 -6.87 20.25 9.93
C PRO A 334 -6.18 19.04 10.58
N LYS A 335 -5.42 19.29 11.66
CA LYS A 335 -4.60 18.27 12.32
C LYS A 335 -5.41 17.07 12.79
N GLU A 336 -6.64 17.32 13.24
CA GLU A 336 -7.58 16.31 13.71
C GLU A 336 -7.96 15.34 12.58
N ALA A 337 -8.22 15.85 11.36
CA ALA A 337 -8.47 15.01 10.19
C ALA A 337 -7.25 14.18 9.80
N VAL A 338 -6.05 14.77 9.86
CA VAL A 338 -4.81 14.04 9.54
C VAL A 338 -4.53 12.93 10.56
N ARG A 339 -4.81 13.16 11.85
CA ARG A 339 -4.71 12.13 12.91
C ARG A 339 -5.64 10.95 12.67
N LEU A 340 -6.87 11.24 12.25
CA LEU A 340 -7.83 10.20 11.89
C LEU A 340 -7.36 9.39 10.67
N LEU A 341 -6.85 10.05 9.64
CA LEU A 341 -6.25 9.38 8.48
C LEU A 341 -5.05 8.51 8.86
N GLN A 342 -4.23 8.94 9.82
CA GLN A 342 -3.10 8.15 10.33
C GLN A 342 -3.54 6.81 10.95
N GLN A 343 -4.67 6.83 11.66
CA GLN A 343 -5.23 5.64 12.33
C GLN A 343 -6.09 4.78 11.39
N PHE A 344 -6.51 5.33 10.25
CA PHE A 344 -7.49 4.69 9.39
C PHE A 344 -6.95 3.42 8.74
N ASP A 345 -7.67 2.32 8.97
CA ASP A 345 -7.53 1.04 8.29
C ASP A 345 -8.78 0.82 7.43
N PHE A 346 -8.57 0.57 6.14
CA PHE A 346 -9.63 0.47 5.13
C PHE A 346 -10.62 -0.68 5.38
N THR A 347 -10.31 -1.60 6.29
CA THR A 347 -11.18 -2.73 6.64
C THR A 347 -11.95 -2.52 7.95
N LYS A 348 -11.58 -1.51 8.74
CA LYS A 348 -12.12 -1.23 10.08
C LYS A 348 -13.12 -0.07 10.06
N LYS A 349 -13.29 0.59 11.20
CA LYS A 349 -14.09 1.82 11.29
C LYS A 349 -13.42 2.94 10.51
N ASN A 350 -14.20 3.56 9.63
CA ASN A 350 -13.76 4.75 8.92
C ASN A 350 -13.93 6.01 9.78
N PRO A 351 -13.11 7.02 9.52
CA PRO A 351 -13.29 8.34 10.13
C PRO A 351 -14.57 9.02 9.62
N LYS A 352 -15.05 9.99 10.41
CA LYS A 352 -16.35 10.63 10.19
C LYS A 352 -16.26 12.14 10.29
N LEU A 353 -17.14 12.81 9.56
CA LEU A 353 -17.40 14.24 9.69
C LEU A 353 -18.89 14.47 9.92
N ILE A 354 -19.20 15.18 10.99
CA ILE A 354 -20.50 15.80 11.24
C ILE A 354 -20.32 17.29 11.02
N TYR A 355 -21.08 17.85 10.08
CA TYR A 355 -21.07 19.27 9.78
C TYR A 355 -22.46 19.84 10.07
N ILE A 356 -22.56 20.75 11.03
CA ILE A 356 -23.83 21.32 11.48
C ILE A 356 -23.96 22.74 10.94
N MET A 357 -25.08 23.02 10.29
CA MET A 357 -25.39 24.31 9.69
C MET A 357 -26.78 24.76 10.14
N THR A 358 -26.85 25.51 11.24
CA THR A 358 -28.12 25.98 11.81
C THR A 358 -28.54 27.37 11.31
N THR A 359 -27.65 28.09 10.62
CA THR A 359 -27.86 29.47 10.17
C THR A 359 -28.04 29.57 8.65
N GLU A 360 -28.40 30.77 8.17
CA GLU A 360 -28.44 31.11 6.74
C GLU A 360 -27.05 31.23 6.09
N THR A 361 -25.98 31.12 6.88
CA THR A 361 -24.62 31.31 6.38
C THR A 361 -24.24 30.14 5.48
N LEU A 362 -23.93 30.45 4.22
CA LEU A 362 -23.56 29.44 3.24
C LEU A 362 -22.18 28.86 3.52
N MET A 363 -22.04 27.58 3.18
CA MET A 363 -20.76 26.88 3.15
C MET A 363 -19.81 27.58 2.15
N SER A 364 -18.53 27.70 2.50
CA SER A 364 -17.52 28.24 1.59
C SER A 364 -17.16 27.24 0.48
N ILE A 365 -16.48 27.71 -0.57
CA ILE A 365 -15.90 26.82 -1.57
C ILE A 365 -14.81 25.92 -0.95
N GLU A 366 -14.04 26.44 0.01
CA GLU A 366 -13.02 25.66 0.73
C GLU A 366 -13.64 24.52 1.55
N ASP A 367 -14.77 24.77 2.20
CA ASP A 367 -15.52 23.73 2.91
C ASP A 367 -16.06 22.68 1.94
N ALA A 368 -16.60 23.09 0.78
CA ALA A 368 -17.05 22.16 -0.25
C ALA A 368 -15.91 21.23 -0.72
N VAL A 369 -14.72 21.80 -0.97
CA VAL A 369 -13.51 21.03 -1.30
C VAL A 369 -13.17 20.07 -0.16
N TYR A 370 -13.15 20.56 1.08
CA TYR A 370 -12.80 19.77 2.25
C TYR A 370 -13.74 18.58 2.46
N THR A 371 -15.06 18.80 2.44
CA THR A 371 -16.03 17.72 2.68
C THR A 371 -16.04 16.69 1.56
N ALA A 372 -15.98 17.11 0.30
CA ALA A 372 -15.91 16.19 -0.83
C ALA A 372 -14.60 15.39 -0.83
N PHE A 373 -13.48 16.04 -0.48
CA PHE A 373 -12.19 15.38 -0.41
C PHE A 373 -12.14 14.35 0.73
N LEU A 374 -12.61 14.70 1.93
CA LEU A 374 -12.67 13.75 3.04
C LEU A 374 -13.53 12.53 2.69
N ASN A 375 -14.67 12.74 2.03
CA ASN A 375 -15.50 11.63 1.59
C ASN A 375 -14.75 10.71 0.61
N LEU A 376 -14.06 11.26 -0.39
CA LEU A 376 -13.20 10.47 -1.31
C LEU A 376 -12.05 9.74 -0.60
N LEU A 377 -11.56 10.25 0.54
CA LEU A 377 -10.55 9.58 1.36
C LEU A 377 -11.12 8.40 2.15
N GLY A 378 -12.44 8.28 2.26
CA GLY A 378 -13.13 7.20 2.98
C GLY A 378 -13.98 7.67 4.16
N PHE A 379 -14.12 8.98 4.39
CA PHE A 379 -14.94 9.48 5.50
C PHE A 379 -16.43 9.29 5.21
N ASP A 380 -17.18 8.90 6.24
CA ASP A 380 -18.61 9.21 6.24
C ASP A 380 -18.79 10.69 6.56
N VAL A 381 -19.62 11.38 5.79
CA VAL A 381 -19.88 12.81 5.97
C VAL A 381 -21.39 13.04 6.06
N LEU A 382 -21.82 13.60 7.19
CA LEU A 382 -23.21 14.00 7.42
C LEU A 382 -23.30 15.50 7.64
N PHE A 383 -24.19 16.14 6.89
CA PHE A 383 -24.61 17.50 7.16
C PHE A 383 -25.92 17.49 7.94
N PHE A 384 -25.99 18.30 8.99
CA PHE A 384 -27.20 18.54 9.76
C PHE A 384 -27.67 19.97 9.50
N VAL A 385 -28.75 20.10 8.74
CA VAL A 385 -29.28 21.38 8.25
C VAL A 385 -30.74 21.49 8.69
N PRO A 386 -31.02 21.88 9.96
CA PRO A 386 -32.38 21.93 10.48
C PRO A 386 -33.28 22.90 9.71
N THR A 387 -32.71 23.91 9.03
CA THR A 387 -33.43 24.87 8.20
C THR A 387 -33.81 24.32 6.82
N GLY A 388 -33.21 23.20 6.39
CA GLY A 388 -33.39 22.64 5.05
C GLY A 388 -32.68 23.40 3.93
N TYR A 389 -31.86 24.41 4.23
CA TYR A 389 -31.18 25.20 3.20
C TYR A 389 -30.35 24.34 2.24
N ASN A 390 -30.22 24.83 1.01
CA ASN A 390 -29.40 24.19 -0.01
C ASN A 390 -27.93 24.50 0.23
N ILE A 391 -27.13 23.45 0.39
CA ILE A 391 -25.68 23.53 0.64
C ILE A 391 -24.86 23.01 -0.54
N GLU A 392 -25.49 22.58 -1.64
CA GLU A 392 -24.82 21.91 -2.75
C GLU A 392 -24.34 22.86 -3.86
N ASN A 393 -24.47 24.18 -3.65
CA ASN A 393 -24.23 25.22 -4.67
C ASN A 393 -22.79 25.23 -5.23
N HIS A 394 -21.86 24.60 -4.52
CA HIS A 394 -20.44 24.52 -4.87
C HIS A 394 -20.03 23.19 -5.53
N PHE A 395 -20.97 22.25 -5.75
CA PHE A 395 -20.71 20.99 -6.44
C PHE A 395 -21.22 21.04 -7.89
N ASN A 396 -20.51 20.36 -8.81
CA ASN A 396 -20.92 20.23 -10.22
C ASN A 396 -21.87 19.06 -10.47
N LYS A 397 -21.99 18.14 -9.51
CA LYS A 397 -22.81 16.94 -9.58
C LYS A 397 -23.67 16.89 -8.31
N LYS A 398 -24.80 16.20 -8.38
CA LYS A 398 -25.56 15.84 -7.17
C LYS A 398 -24.77 14.75 -6.44
N LEU A 399 -24.00 15.15 -5.45
CA LEU A 399 -23.12 14.25 -4.69
C LEU A 399 -23.75 13.82 -3.37
N LEU A 400 -24.61 14.66 -2.79
CA LEU A 400 -25.22 14.41 -1.50
C LEU A 400 -26.59 13.73 -1.70
N GLU A 401 -26.84 12.75 -0.85
CA GLU A 401 -28.18 12.23 -0.62
C GLU A 401 -28.90 13.10 0.41
N GLU A 402 -30.09 13.61 0.08
CA GLU A 402 -30.88 14.42 1.02
C GLU A 402 -31.95 13.57 1.70
N HIS A 403 -31.95 13.59 3.03
CA HIS A 403 -32.98 13.00 3.88
C HIS A 403 -33.78 14.12 4.56
N GLN A 404 -35.03 14.27 4.15
CA GLN A 404 -35.99 15.12 4.85
C GLN A 404 -36.51 14.36 6.09
N ILE A 405 -36.03 14.72 7.27
CA ILE A 405 -36.31 14.00 8.52
C ILE A 405 -37.40 14.63 9.39
N GLY A 406 -37.84 15.85 9.06
CA GLY A 406 -38.90 16.54 9.80
C GLY A 406 -39.17 17.94 9.29
N GLU A 407 -39.73 18.80 10.13
CA GLU A 407 -40.03 20.19 9.80
C GLU A 407 -38.78 21.08 9.85
N TYR A 408 -38.78 22.14 9.06
CA TYR A 408 -37.70 23.12 9.12
C TYR A 408 -37.78 23.94 10.41
N VAL A 409 -36.65 24.05 11.08
CA VAL A 409 -36.47 24.82 12.32
C VAL A 409 -35.29 25.76 12.13
N TYR A 410 -35.50 27.02 12.50
CA TYR A 410 -34.56 28.13 12.31
C TYR A 410 -33.96 28.55 13.65
N ASP A 411 -32.86 29.31 13.58
CA ASP A 411 -32.21 29.95 14.73
C ASP A 411 -31.82 28.98 15.86
N LEU A 412 -31.48 27.74 15.49
CA LEU A 412 -30.98 26.77 16.46
C LEU A 412 -29.52 27.10 16.85
N GLU A 413 -29.25 27.07 18.14
CA GLU A 413 -27.89 27.16 18.67
C GLU A 413 -27.31 25.77 18.89
N VAL A 414 -26.09 25.54 18.39
CA VAL A 414 -25.39 24.28 18.61
C VAL A 414 -25.01 24.18 20.10
N PRO A 415 -25.47 23.14 20.81
CA PRO A 415 -25.24 23.04 22.25
C PRO A 415 -23.78 22.70 22.57
N ASN A 416 -23.37 22.94 23.80
CA ASN A 416 -22.16 22.32 24.32
C ASN A 416 -22.37 20.80 24.42
N TRP A 417 -21.64 20.04 23.60
CA TRP A 417 -21.74 18.60 23.53
C TRP A 417 -21.51 17.87 24.85
N ASP A 418 -20.77 18.43 25.79
CA ASP A 418 -20.53 17.82 27.11
C ASP A 418 -21.77 17.91 28.02
N ALA A 419 -22.68 18.83 27.74
CA ALA A 419 -23.94 19.01 28.48
C ALA A 419 -25.11 18.20 27.89
N VAL A 420 -25.00 17.73 26.64
CA VAL A 420 -26.05 16.95 25.97
C VAL A 420 -26.04 15.50 26.48
N PRO A 421 -27.17 14.98 27.01
CA PRO A 421 -27.23 13.61 27.48
C PRO A 421 -27.18 12.62 26.31
N VAL A 422 -26.55 11.45 26.51
CA VAL A 422 -26.48 10.39 25.48
C VAL A 422 -27.84 9.72 25.26
N THR A 423 -28.75 9.80 26.24
CA THR A 423 -30.10 9.26 26.15
C THR A 423 -31.12 10.30 26.61
N ALA A 424 -32.27 10.34 25.93
CA ALA A 424 -33.38 11.18 26.34
C ALA A 424 -33.82 10.79 27.75
N ARG A 425 -33.94 11.78 28.64
CA ARG A 425 -34.51 11.57 29.97
C ARG A 425 -35.98 11.21 29.78
N ARG A 426 -36.36 9.97 30.08
CA ARG A 426 -37.77 9.61 30.18
C ARG A 426 -38.35 10.35 31.38
N SER A 427 -39.41 11.13 31.17
CA SER A 427 -40.13 11.74 32.28
C SER A 427 -40.68 10.64 33.19
N TRP A 428 -40.72 10.86 34.50
CA TRP A 428 -41.39 9.96 35.43
C TRP A 428 -42.85 9.73 35.02
N ARG A 429 -43.48 10.71 34.36
CA ARG A 429 -44.81 10.54 33.75
C ARG A 429 -44.82 9.50 32.63
N ASP A 430 -43.81 9.43 31.76
CA ASP A 430 -43.77 8.46 30.66
C ASP A 430 -43.47 7.03 31.14
N ILE A 431 -42.79 6.91 32.29
CA ILE A 431 -42.53 5.63 32.94
C ILE A 431 -43.79 5.14 33.68
N ILE A 432 -44.53 6.05 34.32
CA ILE A 432 -45.70 5.73 35.13
C ILE A 432 -46.98 5.55 34.28
N PHE A 433 -47.16 6.30 33.19
CA PHE A 433 -48.39 6.32 32.40
C PHE A 433 -48.35 5.48 31.10
N LYS A 434 -47.35 4.61 30.90
CA LYS A 434 -47.41 3.56 29.86
C LYS A 434 -48.29 2.38 30.28
N ARG A 435 -49.59 2.64 30.46
CA ARG A 435 -50.68 1.69 30.27
C ARG A 435 -51.89 2.44 29.70
N GLY A 436 -52.19 2.13 28.45
CA GLY A 436 -53.34 2.56 27.66
C GLY A 436 -53.25 1.84 26.34
#